data_AF-A0A087TET0-F1
#
_entry.id   AF-A0A087TET0-F1
#
_cell.length_a   1.000
_cell.length_b   1.000
_cell.length_c   1.000
_cell.angle_alpha   90.00
_cell.angle_beta   90.00
_cell.angle_gamma   90.00
#
_symmetry.space_group_name_H-M   'P 1'
#
loop_
_entity.id
_entity.type
_entity.pdbx_description
1 polymer ?
#
loop_
_entity_poly.entity_id
_entity_poly.type
_entity_poly.pdbx_seq_one_letter_code
_entity_poly.pdbx_strand_id
1 'polypeptide(L)'
;MSGKLKITGNVLASQKLQAIWENPEEETEKVSFAGAPKDSDESAGNDPSQLGDMPAALKSDFVFQIFAERLGEEPELAKKMKVVYNWNILQGGKKVSEWTVDLKSGSGSIYRGSPKSGKADVMLTMEDEDVILMMLGKLNPQRAFMTGRLKIKGNIMLTQKLNQLWQEILKSGRAVELPILSAILADRPFDPSLRSETCFVELGKRISRLPELVEKFKTVFEFNVTKNGEKQTQWILDLKTDKGMLSRGPAKEGVTPTIFIDVDDDVFADWILYKISADQVISSKKTKIQGNSSLVSKLLNSLKLTSKL
;
A
#
# COMPACT_ATOMS: atom_id res chain seq x y z
N MET A 1 20.29 2.06 -42.98
CA MET A 1 19.16 3.01 -43.08
C MET A 1 18.40 3.00 -41.77
N SER A 2 18.37 4.12 -41.04
CA SER A 2 17.69 4.26 -39.75
C SER A 2 16.19 4.48 -39.97
N GLY A 3 15.38 3.51 -39.56
CA GLY A 3 13.92 3.63 -39.59
C GLY A 3 13.41 4.40 -38.38
N LYS A 4 12.98 5.65 -38.57
CA LYS A 4 12.27 6.42 -37.54
C LYS A 4 10.92 5.77 -37.26
N LEU A 5 10.73 5.31 -36.02
CA LEU A 5 9.44 4.90 -35.48
C LEU A 5 8.51 6.13 -35.49
N LYS A 6 7.44 6.12 -36.30
CA LYS A 6 6.39 7.13 -36.24
C LYS A 6 5.46 6.80 -35.08
N ILE A 7 5.54 7.56 -33.99
CA ILE A 7 4.50 7.55 -32.96
C ILE A 7 3.34 8.38 -33.50
N THR A 8 2.37 7.73 -34.15
CA THR A 8 1.10 8.35 -34.53
C THR A 8 0.16 8.34 -33.33
N GLY A 9 0.45 9.21 -32.35
CA GLY A 9 -0.53 9.67 -31.37
C GLY A 9 -1.06 11.02 -31.82
N ASN A 10 -2.37 11.24 -31.71
CA ASN A 10 -3.00 12.49 -32.12
C ASN A 10 -2.49 13.66 -31.24
N VAL A 11 -1.49 14.41 -31.73
CA VAL A 11 -0.78 15.47 -30.99
C VAL A 11 -1.75 16.52 -30.42
N LEU A 12 -2.83 16.80 -31.14
CA LEU A 12 -3.85 17.77 -30.74
C LEU A 12 -4.64 17.32 -29.49
N ALA A 13 -4.88 16.01 -29.33
CA ALA A 13 -5.55 15.48 -28.14
C ALA A 13 -4.63 15.58 -26.90
N SER A 14 -3.34 15.31 -27.06
CA SER A 14 -2.36 15.47 -25.97
C SER A 14 -2.17 16.93 -25.55
N GLN A 15 -2.18 17.86 -26.50
CA GLN A 15 -2.09 19.30 -26.23
C GLN A 15 -3.35 19.84 -25.55
N LYS A 16 -4.55 19.40 -25.96
CA LYS A 16 -5.80 19.75 -25.28
C LYS A 16 -5.86 19.21 -23.85
N LEU A 17 -5.41 17.98 -23.63
CA LEU A 17 -5.33 17.39 -22.28
C LEU A 17 -4.31 18.09 -21.38
N GLN A 18 -3.18 18.52 -21.95
CA GLN A 18 -2.19 19.33 -21.25
C GLN A 18 -2.75 20.73 -20.91
N ALA A 19 -3.50 21.34 -21.82
CA ALA A 19 -4.20 22.60 -21.58
C ALA A 19 -5.28 22.48 -20.50
N ILE A 20 -6.05 21.38 -20.45
CA ILE A 20 -7.01 21.09 -19.36
C ILE A 20 -6.29 20.96 -18.02
N TRP A 21 -5.11 20.35 -18.00
CA TRP A 21 -4.30 20.22 -16.79
C TRP A 21 -3.68 21.56 -16.33
N GLU A 22 -3.28 22.40 -17.28
CA GLU A 22 -2.62 23.68 -17.03
C GLU A 22 -3.61 24.83 -16.81
N ASN A 23 -4.84 24.76 -17.35
CA ASN A 23 -5.85 25.82 -17.29
C ASN A 23 -7.31 25.30 -17.44
N PRO A 24 -7.92 24.73 -16.37
CA PRO A 24 -9.21 24.03 -16.44
C PRO A 24 -10.49 24.91 -16.44
N GLU A 25 -10.38 26.25 -16.41
CA GLU A 25 -11.56 27.14 -16.29
C GLU A 25 -12.36 27.31 -17.60
N GLU A 26 -11.88 26.84 -18.76
CA GLU A 26 -12.53 27.07 -20.07
C GLU A 26 -13.39 25.92 -20.65
N GLU A 27 -13.41 24.70 -20.08
CA GLU A 27 -14.13 23.54 -20.69
C GLU A 27 -15.02 22.74 -19.73
N THR A 28 -15.61 23.38 -18.70
CA THR A 28 -16.52 22.67 -17.77
C THR A 28 -17.91 22.35 -18.36
N GLU A 29 -18.24 22.80 -19.57
CA GLU A 29 -19.47 22.43 -20.27
C GLU A 29 -19.20 21.53 -21.47
N LYS A 30 -19.60 20.25 -21.33
CA LYS A 30 -19.79 19.18 -22.36
C LYS A 30 -18.90 17.95 -22.18
N VAL A 31 -19.12 17.22 -21.09
CA VAL A 31 -18.89 15.76 -21.11
C VAL A 31 -20.04 15.06 -20.36
N SER A 32 -21.10 14.70 -21.10
CA SER A 32 -22.15 13.81 -20.60
C SER A 32 -21.83 12.37 -20.99
N PHE A 33 -21.67 11.47 -20.02
CA PHE A 33 -21.75 10.03 -20.23
C PHE A 33 -22.71 9.40 -19.22
N ALA A 34 -23.51 8.47 -19.72
CA ALA A 34 -24.77 7.99 -19.15
C ALA A 34 -24.64 7.24 -17.80
N GLY A 35 -25.67 7.45 -16.98
CA GLY A 35 -26.26 6.60 -15.92
C GLY A 35 -25.38 5.65 -15.11
N ALA A 36 -25.10 6.03 -13.85
CA ALA A 36 -24.74 5.08 -12.80
C ALA A 36 -25.98 4.29 -12.31
N PRO A 37 -25.86 3.01 -11.89
CA PRO A 37 -26.94 2.31 -11.21
C PRO A 37 -27.11 2.84 -9.77
N LYS A 38 -28.36 2.87 -9.32
CA LYS A 38 -28.80 3.32 -7.98
C LYS A 38 -28.45 2.31 -6.88
N ASP A 39 -28.22 2.88 -5.70
CA ASP A 39 -27.88 2.26 -4.43
C ASP A 39 -28.90 1.20 -3.95
N SER A 40 -28.40 0.26 -3.15
CA SER A 40 -29.17 -0.35 -2.08
C SER A 40 -28.33 -0.32 -0.80
N ASP A 41 -28.94 0.26 0.24
CA ASP A 41 -28.46 0.39 1.60
C ASP A 41 -27.93 -0.93 2.19
N GLU A 42 -26.83 -0.85 2.95
CA GLU A 42 -26.73 -1.55 4.22
C GLU A 42 -25.68 -0.89 5.12
N SER A 43 -26.15 -0.49 6.30
CA SER A 43 -25.39 0.13 7.37
C SER A 43 -24.56 -0.90 8.15
N ALA A 44 -23.26 -0.65 8.31
CA ALA A 44 -22.49 -1.20 9.42
C ALA A 44 -21.40 -0.19 9.80
N GLY A 45 -21.53 0.39 10.99
CA GLY A 45 -20.47 1.21 11.59
C GLY A 45 -19.24 0.36 11.86
N ASN A 46 -18.05 0.90 11.62
CA ASN A 46 -16.82 0.25 12.04
C ASN A 46 -15.77 1.23 12.58
N ASP A 47 -15.26 0.82 13.73
CA ASP A 47 -14.15 1.33 14.53
C ASP A 47 -12.80 1.08 13.81
N PRO A 48 -11.82 2.01 13.83
CA PRO A 48 -10.55 1.86 13.10
C PRO A 48 -9.61 0.74 13.61
N SER A 49 -9.98 0.01 14.66
CA SER A 49 -9.06 -0.85 15.43
C SER A 49 -9.15 -2.36 15.17
N GLN A 50 -10.11 -2.87 14.39
CA GLN A 50 -10.30 -4.32 14.27
C GLN A 50 -9.67 -4.92 13.00
N LEU A 51 -8.42 -5.40 13.15
CA LEU A 51 -7.73 -6.33 12.25
C LEU A 51 -8.35 -7.76 12.30
N GLY A 52 -9.68 -7.88 12.43
CA GLY A 52 -10.39 -9.15 12.52
C GLY A 52 -10.76 -9.67 11.13
N ASP A 53 -10.01 -10.68 10.67
CA ASP A 53 -10.08 -11.36 9.37
C ASP A 53 -9.87 -10.43 8.16
N MET A 54 -8.69 -10.46 7.54
CA MET A 54 -8.45 -9.80 6.25
C MET A 54 -8.86 -10.74 5.09
N PRO A 55 -10.06 -10.61 4.48
CA PRO A 55 -10.25 -11.00 3.10
C PRO A 55 -9.43 -10.06 2.20
N ALA A 56 -8.75 -10.64 1.20
CA ALA A 56 -7.90 -10.02 0.17
C ALA A 56 -7.75 -8.48 0.28
N ALA A 57 -6.93 -8.02 1.23
CA ALA A 57 -6.70 -6.59 1.42
C ALA A 57 -6.10 -6.01 0.13
N LEU A 58 -6.71 -4.92 -0.36
CA LEU A 58 -6.19 -4.20 -1.51
C LEU A 58 -4.85 -3.59 -1.12
N LYS A 59 -3.91 -3.48 -2.06
CA LYS A 59 -2.62 -2.86 -1.73
C LYS A 59 -2.82 -1.43 -1.24
N SER A 60 -3.75 -0.69 -1.87
CA SER A 60 -4.08 0.68 -1.52
C SER A 60 -4.59 0.83 -0.08
N ASP A 61 -5.24 -0.19 0.49
CA ASP A 61 -5.69 -0.15 1.89
C ASP A 61 -4.49 0.07 2.84
N PHE A 62 -3.37 -0.62 2.62
CA PHE A 62 -2.15 -0.42 3.40
C PHE A 62 -1.60 0.99 3.28
N VAL A 63 -1.67 1.56 2.08
CA VAL A 63 -1.18 2.92 1.86
C VAL A 63 -2.10 3.92 2.54
N PHE A 64 -3.41 3.84 2.37
CA PHE A 64 -4.32 4.75 3.09
C PHE A 64 -4.17 4.65 4.61
N GLN A 65 -3.94 3.46 5.16
CA GLN A 65 -3.63 3.28 6.58
C GLN A 65 -2.34 3.99 7.00
N ILE A 66 -1.24 3.82 6.25
CA ILE A 66 0.03 4.51 6.55
C ILE A 66 -0.18 6.03 6.54
N PHE A 67 -0.94 6.54 5.56
CA PHE A 67 -1.25 7.96 5.49
C PHE A 67 -2.18 8.41 6.64
N ALA A 68 -3.11 7.58 7.08
CA ALA A 68 -3.99 7.86 8.20
C ALA A 68 -3.22 7.95 9.51
N GLU A 69 -2.35 6.98 9.79
CA GLU A 69 -1.43 6.97 10.94
C GLU A 69 -0.57 8.24 10.92
N ARG A 70 -0.01 8.55 9.75
CA ARG A 70 0.85 9.71 9.57
C ARG A 70 0.15 11.03 9.79
N LEU A 71 -1.10 11.14 9.35
CA LEU A 71 -1.93 12.32 9.58
C LEU A 71 -2.27 12.46 11.07
N GLY A 72 -2.45 11.36 11.79
CA GLY A 72 -2.64 11.34 13.24
C GLY A 72 -1.41 11.85 14.00
N GLU A 73 -0.21 11.47 13.57
CA GLU A 73 1.05 12.00 14.10
C GLU A 73 1.26 13.48 13.77
N GLU A 74 0.78 13.93 12.61
CA GLU A 74 1.02 15.26 12.07
C GLU A 74 -0.23 15.97 11.56
N PRO A 75 -1.13 16.37 12.47
CA PRO A 75 -2.41 16.97 12.12
C PRO A 75 -2.26 18.32 11.38
N GLU A 76 -1.11 18.99 11.50
CA GLU A 76 -0.80 20.22 10.76
C GLU A 76 -0.78 20.02 9.24
N LEU A 77 -0.56 18.79 8.75
CA LEU A 77 -0.61 18.46 7.33
C LEU A 77 -2.00 18.74 6.72
N ALA A 78 -3.09 18.49 7.49
CA ALA A 78 -4.45 18.78 7.03
C ALA A 78 -4.70 20.27 6.84
N LYS A 79 -4.22 21.11 7.78
CA LYS A 79 -4.53 22.55 7.81
C LYS A 79 -4.06 23.30 6.57
N LYS A 80 -3.00 22.83 5.91
CA LYS A 80 -2.47 23.39 4.65
C LYS A 80 -3.39 23.14 3.45
N MET A 81 -4.24 22.11 3.53
CA MET A 81 -4.94 21.56 2.38
C MET A 81 -6.37 22.11 2.29
N LYS A 82 -7.18 21.87 3.33
CA LYS A 82 -8.60 22.22 3.41
C LYS A 82 -9.47 21.64 2.28
N VAL A 83 -9.26 20.37 1.95
CA VAL A 83 -9.92 19.65 0.85
C VAL A 83 -10.41 18.29 1.31
N VAL A 84 -11.56 17.85 0.79
CA VAL A 84 -12.05 16.47 0.91
C VAL A 84 -11.86 15.75 -0.43
N TYR A 85 -11.04 14.70 -0.44
CA TYR A 85 -10.84 13.82 -1.59
C TYR A 85 -11.56 12.50 -1.36
N ASN A 86 -12.32 12.07 -2.35
CA ASN A 86 -12.91 10.74 -2.40
C ASN A 86 -12.17 9.89 -3.44
N TRP A 87 -11.85 8.65 -3.09
CA TRP A 87 -11.10 7.73 -3.93
C TRP A 87 -11.95 6.49 -4.18
N ASN A 88 -12.32 6.26 -5.43
CA ASN A 88 -12.91 5.01 -5.87
C ASN A 88 -11.79 4.10 -6.36
N ILE A 89 -11.59 2.98 -5.68
CA ILE A 89 -10.55 2.01 -6.00
C ILE A 89 -11.15 0.92 -6.88
N LEU A 90 -10.51 0.71 -8.03
CA LEU A 90 -10.91 -0.30 -8.99
C LEU A 90 -10.04 -1.55 -8.87
N GLN A 91 -10.62 -2.70 -9.20
CA GLN A 91 -9.90 -3.92 -9.52
C GLN A 91 -10.55 -4.54 -10.75
N GLY A 92 -9.79 -4.64 -11.85
CA GLY A 92 -10.31 -5.15 -13.11
C GLY A 92 -11.46 -4.28 -13.64
N GLY A 93 -11.38 -2.96 -13.46
CA GLY A 93 -12.37 -1.99 -13.91
C GLY A 93 -13.63 -1.86 -13.05
N LYS A 94 -13.78 -2.66 -11.98
CA LYS A 94 -14.94 -2.61 -11.07
C LYS A 94 -14.57 -1.91 -9.78
N LYS A 95 -15.43 -1.03 -9.27
CA LYS A 95 -15.23 -0.41 -7.94
C LYS A 95 -15.33 -1.50 -6.87
N VAL A 96 -14.25 -1.69 -6.13
CA VAL A 96 -14.14 -2.69 -5.05
C VAL A 96 -13.94 -2.07 -3.68
N SER A 97 -13.49 -0.81 -3.63
CA SER A 97 -13.33 -0.07 -2.38
C SER A 97 -13.50 1.43 -2.63
N GLU A 98 -13.76 2.14 -1.54
CA GLU A 98 -13.89 3.58 -1.52
C GLU A 98 -13.20 4.11 -0.27
N TRP A 99 -12.47 5.21 -0.42
CA TRP A 99 -11.74 5.87 0.66
C TRP A 99 -11.99 7.38 0.64
N THR A 100 -12.09 7.98 1.82
CA THR A 100 -12.17 9.43 1.97
C THR A 100 -10.94 9.94 2.71
N VAL A 101 -10.32 10.97 2.13
CA VAL A 101 -9.24 11.76 2.72
C VAL A 101 -9.82 13.15 2.99
N ASP A 102 -10.33 13.35 4.21
CA ASP A 102 -10.87 14.63 4.68
C ASP A 102 -9.74 15.42 5.34
N LEU A 103 -9.22 16.43 4.65
CA LEU A 103 -8.23 17.37 5.17
C LEU A 103 -8.83 18.75 5.40
N LYS A 104 -10.16 18.83 5.48
CA LYS A 104 -10.94 20.06 5.64
C LYS A 104 -11.45 20.21 7.07
N SER A 105 -11.81 19.09 7.69
CA SER A 105 -12.39 19.03 9.02
C SER A 105 -11.32 18.85 10.10
N GLY A 106 -11.23 19.78 11.05
CA GLY A 106 -10.40 19.64 12.25
C GLY A 106 -8.91 19.31 11.96
N SER A 107 -8.41 18.22 12.56
CA SER A 107 -7.07 17.66 12.36
C SER A 107 -6.92 16.85 11.06
N GLY A 108 -7.99 16.72 10.28
CA GLY A 108 -8.11 15.80 9.17
C GLY A 108 -8.34 14.35 9.61
N SER A 109 -8.82 13.54 8.68
CA SER A 109 -9.04 12.11 8.85
C SER A 109 -8.98 11.38 7.50
N ILE A 110 -8.50 10.14 7.52
CA ILE A 110 -8.53 9.23 6.37
C ILE A 110 -9.28 7.98 6.81
N TYR A 111 -10.31 7.60 6.06
CA TYR A 111 -11.18 6.49 6.43
C TYR A 111 -11.82 5.82 5.21
N ARG A 112 -12.22 4.57 5.39
CA ARG A 112 -12.92 3.81 4.34
C ARG A 112 -14.37 4.29 4.21
N GLY A 113 -14.88 4.29 2.99
CA GLY A 113 -16.24 4.71 2.63
C GLY A 113 -16.34 6.17 2.16
N SER A 114 -17.57 6.55 1.81
CA SER A 114 -17.93 7.88 1.32
C SER A 114 -17.74 8.97 2.38
N PRO A 115 -17.64 10.26 1.99
CA PRO A 115 -17.50 11.34 2.95
C PRO A 115 -18.63 11.37 3.97
N LYS A 116 -18.30 11.43 5.27
CA LYS A 116 -19.26 11.44 6.37
C LYS A 116 -20.14 12.70 6.38
N SER A 117 -19.67 13.79 5.80
CA SER A 117 -20.42 15.04 5.69
C SER A 117 -20.08 15.76 4.39
N GLY A 118 -21.09 16.42 3.81
CA GLY A 118 -20.94 17.19 2.59
C GLY A 118 -20.61 16.34 1.35
N LYS A 119 -20.12 17.02 0.30
CA LYS A 119 -19.62 16.39 -0.92
C LYS A 119 -18.10 16.48 -0.94
N ALA A 120 -17.44 15.49 -1.56
CA ALA A 120 -16.03 15.60 -1.86
C ALA A 120 -15.78 16.76 -2.83
N ASP A 121 -14.71 17.52 -2.61
CA ASP A 121 -14.29 18.57 -3.54
C ASP A 121 -13.68 17.95 -4.82
N VAL A 122 -13.11 16.74 -4.67
CA VAL A 122 -12.52 15.94 -5.75
C VAL A 122 -12.86 14.46 -5.56
N MET A 123 -13.26 13.80 -6.65
CA MET A 123 -13.38 12.35 -6.72
C MET A 123 -12.35 11.80 -7.70
N LEU A 124 -11.45 10.95 -7.21
CA LEU A 124 -10.44 10.24 -7.97
C LEU A 124 -10.89 8.79 -8.19
N THR A 125 -10.65 8.23 -9.36
CA THR A 125 -10.96 6.83 -9.66
C THR A 125 -9.81 6.19 -10.41
N MET A 126 -9.28 5.09 -9.88
CA MET A 126 -8.07 4.45 -10.38
C MET A 126 -7.99 2.99 -9.92
N GLU A 127 -7.26 2.15 -10.66
CA GLU A 127 -6.96 0.76 -10.25
C GLU A 127 -6.10 0.73 -8.99
N ASP A 128 -6.28 -0.30 -8.15
CA ASP A 128 -5.55 -0.49 -6.90
C ASP A 128 -4.02 -0.41 -7.09
N GLU A 129 -3.49 -1.10 -8.10
CA GLU A 129 -2.07 -1.08 -8.45
C GLU A 129 -1.58 0.32 -8.85
N ASP A 130 -2.41 1.08 -9.55
CA ASP A 130 -2.07 2.42 -10.01
C ASP A 130 -2.04 3.42 -8.86
N VAL A 131 -2.88 3.21 -7.82
CA VAL A 131 -2.80 3.96 -6.56
C VAL A 131 -1.42 3.76 -5.96
N ILE A 132 -0.96 2.51 -5.81
CA ILE A 132 0.37 2.24 -5.27
C ILE A 132 1.47 2.93 -6.07
N LEU A 133 1.49 2.74 -7.38
CA LEU A 133 2.53 3.32 -8.22
C LEU A 133 2.51 4.84 -8.14
N MET A 134 1.33 5.46 -8.09
CA MET A 134 1.21 6.91 -8.01
C MET A 134 1.69 7.44 -6.67
N MET A 135 1.28 6.80 -5.57
CA MET A 135 1.61 7.22 -4.21
C MET A 135 3.10 7.02 -3.90
N LEU A 136 3.76 6.05 -4.55
CA LEU A 136 5.20 5.82 -4.49
C LEU A 136 6.00 6.68 -5.50
N GLY A 137 5.34 7.55 -6.27
CA GLY A 137 5.97 8.40 -7.28
C GLY A 137 6.46 7.67 -8.54
N LYS A 138 6.12 6.39 -8.70
CA LYS A 138 6.45 5.55 -9.87
C LYS A 138 5.48 5.77 -11.03
N LEU A 139 4.29 6.29 -10.77
CA LEU A 139 3.31 6.74 -11.77
C LEU A 139 3.06 8.23 -11.60
N ASN A 140 3.37 8.99 -12.64
CA ASN A 140 3.11 10.42 -12.65
C ASN A 140 1.57 10.69 -12.75
N PRO A 141 0.96 11.46 -11.84
CA PRO A 141 -0.49 11.70 -11.83
C PRO A 141 -1.02 12.35 -13.11
N GLN A 142 -0.28 13.28 -13.70
CA GLN A 142 -0.67 13.96 -14.95
C GLN A 142 -0.75 12.98 -16.10
N ARG A 143 0.28 12.14 -16.25
CA ARG A 143 0.31 11.07 -17.25
C ARG A 143 -0.78 10.03 -17.00
N ALA A 144 -1.05 9.67 -15.75
CA ALA A 144 -2.14 8.77 -15.40
C ALA A 144 -3.50 9.35 -15.83
N PHE A 145 -3.71 10.65 -15.63
CA PHE A 145 -4.92 11.34 -16.07
C PHE A 145 -5.04 11.36 -17.59
N MET A 146 -4.00 11.80 -18.30
CA MET A 146 -4.00 11.87 -19.78
C MET A 146 -4.20 10.51 -20.45
N THR A 147 -3.77 9.42 -19.80
CA THR A 147 -3.94 8.05 -20.32
C THR A 147 -5.25 7.39 -19.86
N GLY A 148 -6.07 8.09 -19.07
CA GLY A 148 -7.35 7.57 -18.56
C GLY A 148 -7.24 6.58 -17.40
N ARG A 149 -6.01 6.31 -16.92
CA ARG A 149 -5.73 5.46 -15.73
C ARG A 149 -6.18 6.13 -14.43
N LEU A 150 -6.06 7.45 -14.36
CA LEU A 150 -6.64 8.28 -13.30
C LEU A 150 -7.83 9.04 -13.89
N LYS A 151 -9.03 8.85 -13.33
CA LYS A 151 -10.20 9.68 -13.65
C LYS A 151 -10.44 10.66 -12.50
N ILE A 152 -10.73 11.91 -12.83
CA ILE A 152 -10.98 12.96 -11.84
C ILE A 152 -12.35 13.58 -12.14
N LYS A 153 -13.17 13.75 -11.11
CA LYS A 153 -14.37 14.59 -11.11
C LYS A 153 -14.25 15.65 -10.02
N GLY A 154 -14.82 16.83 -10.23
CA GLY A 154 -14.68 17.97 -9.32
C GLY A 154 -13.51 18.87 -9.68
N ASN A 155 -12.93 19.55 -8.69
CA ASN A 155 -11.88 20.55 -8.95
C ASN A 155 -10.50 19.89 -9.17
N ILE A 156 -10.11 19.74 -10.45
CA ILE A 156 -8.84 19.11 -10.84
C ILE A 156 -7.64 19.82 -10.21
N MET A 157 -7.65 21.14 -10.04
CA MET A 157 -6.52 21.89 -9.47
C MET A 157 -6.22 21.49 -8.02
N LEU A 158 -7.22 21.01 -7.27
CA LEU A 158 -7.00 20.52 -5.91
C LEU A 158 -6.18 19.22 -5.90
N THR A 159 -6.13 18.44 -6.98
CA THR A 159 -5.24 17.26 -7.07
C THR A 159 -3.75 17.64 -7.06
N GLN A 160 -3.39 18.87 -7.43
CA GLN A 160 -2.02 19.33 -7.31
C GLN A 160 -1.60 19.48 -5.85
N LYS A 161 -2.50 19.96 -4.98
CA LYS A 161 -2.26 20.02 -3.53
C LYS A 161 -2.08 18.62 -2.95
N LEU A 162 -2.91 17.67 -3.38
CA LEU A 162 -2.79 16.26 -3.00
C LEU A 162 -1.40 15.72 -3.35
N ASN A 163 -0.95 15.92 -4.59
CA ASN A 163 0.37 15.51 -5.01
C ASN A 163 1.49 16.19 -4.19
N GLN A 164 1.37 17.48 -3.87
CA GLN A 164 2.34 18.18 -3.01
C GLN A 164 2.43 17.55 -1.62
N LEU A 165 1.29 17.28 -0.96
CA LEU A 165 1.25 16.61 0.35
C LEU A 165 1.96 15.25 0.29
N TRP A 166 1.71 14.48 -0.76
CA TRP A 166 2.38 13.19 -0.97
C TRP A 166 3.89 13.31 -1.11
N GLN A 167 4.34 14.27 -1.92
CA GLN A 167 5.76 14.54 -2.08
C GLN A 167 6.39 15.05 -0.77
N GLU A 168 5.69 15.84 0.03
CA GLU A 168 6.13 16.28 1.37
C GLU A 168 6.30 15.06 2.30
N ILE A 169 5.33 14.14 2.32
CA ILE A 169 5.40 12.91 3.12
C ILE A 169 6.61 12.06 2.67
N LEU A 170 6.75 11.79 1.37
CA LEU A 170 7.84 11.00 0.80
C LEU A 170 9.22 11.60 1.09
N LYS A 171 9.37 12.92 0.96
CA LYS A 171 10.64 13.62 1.17
C LYS A 171 10.98 13.81 2.64
N SER A 172 9.99 13.81 3.52
CA SER A 172 10.21 14.10 4.94
C SER A 172 11.04 13.06 5.68
N GLY A 173 11.18 11.84 5.13
CA GLY A 173 11.88 10.73 5.78
C GLY A 173 11.19 10.16 7.03
N ARG A 174 10.08 10.78 7.45
CA ARG A 174 9.26 10.37 8.60
C ARG A 174 8.31 9.22 8.27
N ALA A 175 8.03 9.04 6.97
CA ALA A 175 7.53 7.83 6.31
C ALA A 175 8.38 6.55 6.52
N VAL A 176 8.71 6.12 7.75
CA VAL A 176 9.76 5.11 7.98
C VAL A 176 9.44 3.73 7.38
N GLU A 177 8.16 3.41 7.21
CA GLU A 177 7.67 2.17 6.60
C GLU A 177 7.88 2.15 5.07
N LEU A 178 7.77 3.31 4.41
CA LEU A 178 7.70 3.39 2.95
C LEU A 178 8.92 2.79 2.24
N PRO A 179 10.18 3.00 2.68
CA PRO A 179 11.34 2.36 2.05
C PRO A 179 11.22 0.83 1.98
N ILE A 180 10.77 0.19 3.07
CA ILE A 180 10.62 -1.27 3.16
C ILE A 180 9.40 -1.71 2.34
N LEU A 181 8.25 -1.06 2.55
CA LEU A 181 7.00 -1.48 1.93
C LEU A 181 6.95 -1.21 0.43
N SER A 182 7.67 -0.22 -0.07
CA SER A 182 7.72 0.12 -1.50
C SER A 182 8.19 -1.04 -2.37
N ALA A 183 9.06 -1.91 -1.83
CA ALA A 183 9.54 -3.10 -2.52
C ALA A 183 8.46 -4.19 -2.63
N ILE A 184 7.57 -4.29 -1.65
CA ILE A 184 6.49 -5.28 -1.57
C ILE A 184 5.28 -4.82 -2.38
N LEU A 185 4.84 -3.59 -2.15
CA LEU A 185 3.62 -3.03 -2.73
C LEU A 185 3.78 -2.80 -4.23
N ALA A 186 4.96 -2.38 -4.70
CA ALA A 186 5.19 -2.11 -6.13
C ALA A 186 5.65 -3.32 -6.94
N ASP A 187 5.73 -4.50 -6.33
CA ASP A 187 5.95 -5.76 -7.04
C ASP A 187 4.63 -6.23 -7.70
N ARG A 188 4.53 -7.50 -8.08
CA ARG A 188 3.31 -8.12 -8.61
C ARG A 188 2.12 -8.06 -7.62
N PRO A 189 0.88 -8.24 -8.12
CA PRO A 189 -0.32 -8.36 -7.29
C PRO A 189 -0.18 -9.45 -6.21
N PHE A 190 -0.90 -9.28 -5.09
CA PHE A 190 -1.00 -10.32 -4.07
C PHE A 190 -1.77 -11.52 -4.62
N ASP A 191 -1.29 -12.73 -4.28
CA ASP A 191 -2.03 -13.95 -4.56
C ASP A 191 -3.20 -14.08 -3.57
N PRO A 192 -4.46 -13.97 -4.01
CA PRO A 192 -5.62 -14.01 -3.11
C PRO A 192 -5.80 -15.38 -2.46
N SER A 193 -5.11 -16.43 -2.93
CA SER A 193 -5.14 -17.76 -2.33
C SER A 193 -4.19 -17.91 -1.13
N LEU A 194 -3.32 -16.93 -0.88
CA LEU A 194 -2.33 -16.95 0.21
C LEU A 194 -2.63 -15.85 1.23
N ARG A 195 -2.91 -16.24 2.47
CA ARG A 195 -3.11 -15.28 3.57
C ARG A 195 -1.82 -14.52 3.89
N SER A 196 -0.68 -15.20 3.77
CA SER A 196 0.64 -14.66 4.09
C SER A 196 1.04 -13.43 3.27
N GLU A 197 0.55 -13.27 2.04
CA GLU A 197 0.94 -12.17 1.14
C GLU A 197 0.70 -10.80 1.80
N THR A 198 -0.48 -10.59 2.36
CA THR A 198 -0.81 -9.37 3.13
C THR A 198 -0.06 -9.29 4.46
N CYS A 199 0.19 -10.43 5.11
CA CYS A 199 0.92 -10.49 6.38
C CYS A 199 2.39 -10.09 6.23
N PHE A 200 3.01 -10.23 5.06
CA PHE A 200 4.35 -9.68 4.81
C PHE A 200 4.39 -8.15 4.77
N VAL A 201 3.29 -7.49 4.38
CA VAL A 201 3.20 -6.03 4.50
C VAL A 201 3.22 -5.61 5.97
N GLU A 202 2.44 -6.30 6.79
CA GLU A 202 2.40 -6.07 8.24
C GLU A 202 3.75 -6.39 8.91
N LEU A 203 4.42 -7.47 8.50
CA LEU A 203 5.78 -7.76 8.93
C LEU A 203 6.74 -6.63 8.56
N GLY A 204 6.66 -6.12 7.33
CA GLY A 204 7.45 -4.97 6.87
C GLY A 204 7.23 -3.73 7.73
N LYS A 205 5.97 -3.41 8.07
CA LYS A 205 5.61 -2.31 8.98
C LYS A 205 6.28 -2.47 10.35
N ARG A 206 6.25 -3.68 10.93
CA ARG A 206 6.88 -3.98 12.22
C ARG A 206 8.38 -3.75 12.18
N ILE A 207 9.05 -4.27 11.16
CA ILE A 207 10.50 -4.12 11.00
C ILE A 207 10.89 -2.64 10.91
N SER A 208 10.16 -1.84 10.12
CA SER A 208 10.46 -0.39 10.01
C SER A 208 10.29 0.38 11.31
N ARG A 209 9.46 -0.11 12.25
CA ARG A 209 9.24 0.49 13.56
C ARG A 209 10.16 -0.05 14.65
N LEU A 210 10.96 -1.07 14.34
CA LEU A 210 11.89 -1.73 15.26
C LEU A 210 13.31 -1.73 14.66
N PRO A 211 13.92 -0.55 14.44
CA PRO A 211 15.24 -0.45 13.81
C PRO A 211 16.34 -1.20 14.58
N GLU A 212 16.17 -1.41 15.88
CA GLU A 212 17.09 -2.20 16.70
C GLU A 212 17.21 -3.67 16.26
N LEU A 213 16.25 -4.19 15.50
CA LEU A 213 16.33 -5.55 14.94
C LEU A 213 17.49 -5.67 13.96
N VAL A 214 17.80 -4.63 13.18
CA VAL A 214 18.93 -4.64 12.24
C VAL A 214 20.23 -4.89 12.99
N GLU A 215 20.50 -4.08 14.01
CA GLU A 215 21.72 -4.18 14.81
C GLU A 215 21.78 -5.49 15.63
N LYS A 216 20.64 -5.93 16.14
CA LYS A 216 20.54 -7.14 16.97
C LYS A 216 20.78 -8.43 16.17
N PHE A 217 20.30 -8.49 14.93
CA PHE A 217 20.31 -9.73 14.15
C PHE A 217 21.41 -9.79 13.10
N LYS A 218 21.67 -8.70 12.35
CA LYS A 218 22.70 -8.65 11.28
C LYS A 218 22.72 -9.90 10.39
N THR A 219 21.55 -10.42 10.08
CA THR A 219 21.34 -11.74 9.47
C THR A 219 20.31 -11.63 8.36
N VAL A 220 20.46 -12.50 7.35
CA VAL A 220 19.49 -12.63 6.26
C VAL A 220 18.69 -13.91 6.48
N PHE A 221 17.37 -13.74 6.57
CA PHE A 221 16.40 -14.81 6.73
C PHE A 221 15.66 -15.02 5.40
N GLU A 222 15.53 -16.28 5.00
CA GLU A 222 14.67 -16.67 3.89
C GLU A 222 13.42 -17.35 4.46
N PHE A 223 12.26 -16.84 4.09
CA PHE A 223 10.96 -17.46 4.38
C PHE A 223 10.43 -18.12 3.11
N ASN A 224 10.21 -19.43 3.16
CA ASN A 224 9.49 -20.17 2.13
C ASN A 224 8.09 -20.47 2.65
N VAL A 225 7.09 -19.76 2.14
CA VAL A 225 5.71 -20.08 2.50
C VAL A 225 5.25 -21.29 1.71
N THR A 226 4.69 -22.25 2.42
CA THR A 226 4.14 -23.48 1.86
C THR A 226 2.63 -23.52 2.01
N LYS A 227 1.97 -24.27 1.13
CA LYS A 227 0.55 -24.63 1.26
C LYS A 227 0.41 -26.07 0.79
N ASN A 228 -0.23 -26.91 1.60
CA ASN A 228 -0.30 -28.35 1.36
C ASN A 228 1.08 -29.02 1.18
N GLY A 229 2.12 -28.49 1.83
CA GLY A 229 3.49 -29.01 1.75
C GLY A 229 4.29 -28.53 0.53
N GLU A 230 3.68 -27.82 -0.40
CA GLU A 230 4.34 -27.26 -1.58
C GLU A 230 4.68 -25.78 -1.37
N LYS A 231 5.88 -25.37 -1.77
CA LYS A 231 6.31 -23.96 -1.72
C LYS A 231 5.50 -23.12 -2.70
N GLN A 232 4.88 -22.07 -2.19
CA GLN A 232 4.01 -21.15 -2.96
C GLN A 232 4.71 -19.81 -3.22
N THR A 233 5.34 -19.24 -2.20
CA THR A 233 6.01 -17.94 -2.29
C THR A 233 7.27 -17.93 -1.43
N GLN A 234 8.20 -17.05 -1.77
CA GLN A 234 9.52 -16.93 -1.13
C GLN A 234 9.73 -15.46 -0.78
N TRP A 235 10.34 -15.22 0.37
CA TRP A 235 10.59 -13.88 0.88
C TRP A 235 11.95 -13.81 1.54
N ILE A 236 12.63 -12.69 1.36
CA ILE A 236 13.93 -12.40 1.96
C ILE A 236 13.77 -11.24 2.91
N LEU A 237 14.07 -11.51 4.18
CA LEU A 237 14.25 -10.51 5.21
C LEU A 237 15.75 -10.31 5.45
N ASP A 238 16.28 -9.24 4.88
CA ASP A 238 17.68 -8.85 5.01
C ASP A 238 17.84 -7.79 6.13
N LEU A 239 18.27 -8.24 7.31
CA LEU A 239 18.59 -7.39 8.44
C LEU A 239 20.08 -7.01 8.51
N LYS A 240 20.82 -7.12 7.40
CA LYS A 240 22.20 -6.57 7.28
C LYS A 240 22.23 -5.17 6.70
N THR A 241 21.13 -4.73 6.07
CA THR A 241 20.97 -3.36 5.56
C THR A 241 20.64 -2.39 6.69
N ASP A 242 21.03 -1.11 6.56
CA ASP A 242 20.85 -0.07 7.60
C ASP A 242 19.42 0.03 8.17
N LYS A 243 18.40 -0.23 7.35
CA LYS A 243 16.98 -0.12 7.73
C LYS A 243 16.24 -1.45 7.76
N GLY A 244 16.92 -2.54 7.43
CA GLY A 244 16.26 -3.79 7.06
C GLY A 244 15.59 -3.69 5.68
N MET A 245 15.48 -4.83 5.01
CA MET A 245 14.77 -4.95 3.74
C MET A 245 13.93 -6.22 3.76
N LEU A 246 12.70 -6.11 3.27
CA LEU A 246 11.80 -7.25 3.05
C LEU A 246 11.39 -7.25 1.59
N SER A 247 11.65 -8.36 0.89
CA SER A 247 11.38 -8.47 -0.53
C SER A 247 10.84 -9.84 -0.90
N ARG A 248 9.96 -9.88 -1.91
CA ARG A 248 9.43 -11.11 -2.49
C ARG A 248 10.44 -11.70 -3.47
N GLY A 249 10.50 -13.02 -3.55
CA GLY A 249 11.35 -13.79 -4.45
C GLY A 249 12.64 -14.28 -3.79
N PRO A 250 13.54 -14.88 -4.57
CA PRO A 250 14.84 -15.35 -4.08
C PRO A 250 15.76 -14.19 -3.69
N ALA A 251 16.81 -14.50 -2.94
CA ALA A 251 17.87 -13.55 -2.62
C ALA A 251 18.48 -12.94 -3.89
N LYS A 252 18.63 -11.62 -3.88
CA LYS A 252 19.31 -10.89 -4.95
C LYS A 252 20.81 -11.16 -4.92
N GLU A 253 21.50 -10.84 -6.01
CA GLU A 253 22.96 -10.92 -6.08
C GLU A 253 23.62 -10.19 -4.90
N GLY A 254 24.60 -10.83 -4.27
CA GLY A 254 25.30 -10.31 -3.09
C GLY A 254 24.54 -10.49 -1.75
N VAL A 255 23.29 -10.96 -1.77
CA VAL A 255 22.52 -11.29 -0.57
C VAL A 255 22.58 -12.80 -0.34
N THR A 256 23.04 -13.23 0.83
CA THR A 256 23.17 -14.66 1.17
C THR A 256 22.40 -14.99 2.44
N PRO A 257 21.23 -15.64 2.33
CA PRO A 257 20.50 -16.17 3.48
C PRO A 257 21.33 -17.21 4.23
N THR A 258 21.31 -17.13 5.56
CA THR A 258 21.96 -18.13 6.44
C THR A 258 20.97 -18.88 7.30
N ILE A 259 19.70 -18.46 7.28
CA ILE A 259 18.59 -19.07 8.00
C ILE A 259 17.42 -19.20 7.05
N PHE A 260 16.85 -20.40 6.99
CA PHE A 260 15.73 -20.74 6.12
C PHE A 260 14.56 -21.21 6.99
N ILE A 261 13.39 -20.63 6.76
CA ILE A 261 12.16 -20.89 7.50
C ILE A 261 11.11 -21.30 6.47
N ASP A 262 10.88 -22.60 6.33
CA ASP A 262 9.74 -23.11 5.59
C ASP A 262 8.54 -23.13 6.53
N VAL A 263 7.47 -22.42 6.20
CA VAL A 263 6.30 -22.25 7.09
C VAL A 263 5.01 -22.31 6.28
N ASP A 264 4.00 -22.99 6.80
CA ASP A 264 2.68 -23.05 6.16
C ASP A 264 1.98 -21.68 6.19
N ASP A 265 1.25 -21.37 5.11
CA ASP A 265 0.58 -20.09 4.88
C ASP A 265 -0.29 -19.65 6.05
N ASP A 266 -1.13 -20.57 6.56
CA ASP A 266 -2.00 -20.30 7.71
C ASP A 266 -1.21 -20.08 8.99
N VAL A 267 -0.14 -20.87 9.22
CA VAL A 267 0.71 -20.75 10.40
C VAL A 267 1.42 -19.39 10.41
N PHE A 268 1.96 -18.95 9.28
CA PHE A 268 2.59 -17.64 9.16
C PHE A 268 1.58 -16.51 9.37
N ALA A 269 0.41 -16.60 8.75
CA ALA A 269 -0.63 -15.59 8.87
C ALA A 269 -1.14 -15.49 10.32
N ASP A 270 -1.43 -16.62 10.98
CA ASP A 270 -1.88 -16.66 12.36
C ASP A 270 -0.82 -16.11 13.33
N TRP A 271 0.46 -16.30 13.04
CA TRP A 271 1.54 -15.70 13.83
C TRP A 271 1.57 -14.18 13.69
N ILE A 272 1.52 -13.68 12.46
CA ILE A 272 1.49 -12.22 12.22
C ILE A 272 0.25 -11.61 12.87
N LEU A 273 -0.89 -12.28 12.81
CA LEU A 273 -2.15 -11.84 13.42
C LEU A 273 -2.24 -12.12 14.94
N TYR A 274 -1.15 -12.54 15.58
CA TYR A 274 -1.09 -12.84 17.02
C TYR A 274 -2.05 -13.92 17.52
N LYS A 275 -2.59 -14.75 16.62
CA LYS A 275 -3.43 -15.91 16.95
C LYS A 275 -2.60 -17.06 17.53
N ILE A 276 -1.32 -17.14 17.18
CA ILE A 276 -0.37 -18.11 17.74
C ILE A 276 0.96 -17.45 18.15
N SER A 277 1.64 -18.06 19.12
CA SER A 277 2.95 -17.62 19.61
C SER A 277 4.10 -18.06 18.70
N ALA A 278 5.28 -17.45 18.86
CA ALA A 278 6.50 -17.88 18.17
C ALA A 278 6.85 -19.35 18.45
N ASP A 279 6.66 -19.81 19.69
CA ASP A 279 6.93 -21.21 20.05
C ASP A 279 5.95 -22.18 19.37
N GLN A 280 4.69 -21.78 19.20
CA GLN A 280 3.71 -22.54 18.43
C GLN A 280 4.07 -22.59 16.93
N VAL A 281 4.61 -21.51 16.36
CA VAL A 281 5.14 -21.52 14.98
C VAL A 281 6.28 -22.52 14.84
N ILE A 282 7.26 -22.44 15.75
CA ILE A 282 8.50 -23.26 15.70
C ILE A 282 8.20 -24.74 15.92
N SER A 283 7.25 -25.07 16.81
CA SER A 283 6.89 -26.45 17.13
C SER A 283 5.86 -27.06 16.17
N SER A 284 5.28 -26.27 15.27
CA SER A 284 4.33 -26.74 14.27
C SER A 284 4.99 -27.78 13.36
N LYS A 285 4.31 -28.91 13.12
CA LYS A 285 4.73 -29.93 12.14
C LYS A 285 4.77 -29.40 10.70
N LYS A 286 4.15 -28.25 10.47
CA LYS A 286 4.12 -27.55 9.18
C LYS A 286 5.19 -26.45 9.07
N THR A 287 6.13 -26.38 10.01
CA THR A 287 7.26 -25.47 9.98
C THR A 287 8.56 -26.27 9.97
N LYS A 288 9.51 -25.90 9.12
CA LYS A 288 10.88 -26.44 9.12
C LYS A 288 11.87 -25.28 9.17
N ILE A 289 12.87 -25.40 10.02
CA ILE A 289 13.89 -24.38 10.22
C ILE A 289 15.25 -24.99 9.93
N GLN A 290 16.03 -24.32 9.09
CA GLN A 290 17.43 -24.65 8.83
C GLN A 290 18.31 -23.46 9.20
N GLY A 291 19.46 -23.73 9.83
CA GLY A 291 20.34 -22.70 10.40
C GLY A 291 20.15 -22.53 11.91
N ASN A 292 20.35 -21.31 12.42
CA ASN A 292 20.36 -21.04 13.87
C ASN A 292 18.93 -20.88 14.44
N SER A 293 18.35 -21.97 14.95
CA SER A 293 16.99 -21.97 15.53
C SER A 293 16.82 -21.06 16.74
N SER A 294 17.87 -20.82 17.54
CA SER A 294 17.80 -19.86 18.66
C SER A 294 17.61 -18.43 18.15
N LEU A 295 18.29 -18.08 17.05
CA LEU A 295 18.13 -16.77 16.43
C LEU A 295 16.73 -16.59 15.82
N VAL A 296 16.16 -17.65 15.23
CA VAL A 296 14.77 -17.65 14.75
C VAL A 296 13.80 -17.37 15.87
N SER A 297 13.89 -18.11 16.99
CA SER A 297 13.02 -17.87 18.16
C SER A 297 13.13 -16.44 18.68
N LYS A 298 14.35 -15.89 18.77
CA LYS A 298 14.57 -14.49 19.15
C LYS A 298 13.93 -13.52 18.17
N LEU A 299 14.05 -13.75 16.85
CA LEU A 299 13.46 -12.90 15.83
C LEU A 299 11.94 -12.88 15.95
N LEU A 300 11.31 -14.07 15.91
CA LEU A 300 9.86 -14.19 15.93
C LEU A 300 9.24 -13.59 17.21
N ASN A 301 9.92 -13.69 18.35
CA ASN A 301 9.48 -13.07 19.60
C ASN A 301 9.73 -11.55 19.62
N SER A 302 10.79 -11.05 18.98
CA SER A 302 11.06 -9.60 18.91
C SER A 302 10.10 -8.86 17.99
N LEU A 303 9.50 -9.56 17.02
CA LEU A 303 8.51 -9.02 16.08
C LEU A 303 7.08 -8.97 16.63
N LYS A 304 6.88 -9.34 17.90
CA LYS A 304 5.65 -9.01 18.60
C LYS A 304 5.69 -7.54 18.96
N LEU A 305 4.94 -6.69 18.25
CA LEU A 305 4.67 -5.35 18.75
C LEU A 305 3.88 -5.51 20.05
N THR A 306 4.56 -5.31 21.18
CA THR A 306 3.87 -4.91 22.40
C THR A 306 3.40 -3.49 22.12
N SER A 307 2.09 -3.27 21.98
CA SER A 307 1.61 -1.88 21.97
C SER A 307 2.06 -1.27 23.30
N LYS A 308 2.92 -0.26 23.22
CA LYS A 308 3.04 0.76 24.25
C LYS A 308 2.18 1.97 23.85
N LEU A 309 1.01 1.67 23.31
CA LEU A 309 -0.14 2.55 23.21
C LEU A 309 -1.25 1.87 24.00
#